data_AF-A0A5N4A1N0-F1
#
_entry.id   AF-A0A5N4A1N0-F1
#
_cell.length_a   1.000
_cell.length_b   1.000
_cell.length_c   1.000
_cell.angle_alpha   90.00
_cell.angle_beta   90.00
_cell.angle_gamma   90.00
#
_symmetry.space_group_name_H-M   'P 1'
#
loop_
_entity.id
_entity.type
_entity.pdbx_description
1 polymer ?
#
loop_
_entity_poly.entity_id
_entity_poly.type
_entity_poly.pdbx_seq_one_letter_code
_entity_poly.pdbx_strand_id
1 'polypeptide(L)'
;MRTTQVQRFYAGKTVLVTGGTGFLGNYLIEKLLRSCADIKKIYLLIRAKKGKTPEERLTGFLNNSVHKRLKQENPRVLEKLDVVTGDLELPKLGLGDRDWATIVEEVNCVFHVGATVKFTEELRRAILINVGGTDSVVELAKTMKHLQSFVHVSTAFSQCLREVTEETFYPTDEDGERLLEMARSLDRETMNDLSEAILDKWPNSYVFTKHIAEDLIKRKADCLPIAVVRPSIVMSPYDVPVTCWASTFDPNSLLMGAINMGLSHSLRCDPKHVVEFIPVDLVVNHAIVIGWSVGIRGAQGPIPIYNCVSGQQNPITWGLQDEHRQKSEWVLPSSKKIFHSFMVYTTNRFVLQLVDLVYLPLIHVINSISLLRGETHIILIMYRKMKEFSKVVEFVTCRQWNFKDDNTRALWNSLDEDDRCLFNFDVKSIDWIVFSVQAVAGARINVLQDDLSSLSKAKRKSHLLKVFHYLLLVIYLSLFVFILYKSFYVCKSILSK
;
A
#
# COMPACT_ATOMS: atom_id res chain seq x y z
N MET A 1 -23.57 17.88 15.39
CA MET A 1 -22.68 17.08 16.26
C MET A 1 -21.85 18.04 17.11
N ARG A 2 -21.56 17.67 18.35
CA ARG A 2 -20.66 18.43 19.24
C ARG A 2 -19.23 18.29 18.71
N THR A 3 -18.40 19.32 18.83
CA THR A 3 -16.98 19.23 18.47
C THR A 3 -16.29 18.21 19.37
N THR A 4 -15.65 17.20 18.78
CA THR A 4 -15.00 16.09 19.51
C THR A 4 -13.69 16.53 20.18
N GLN A 5 -13.16 15.75 21.12
CA GLN A 5 -11.86 16.05 21.76
C GLN A 5 -10.70 15.98 20.76
N VAL A 6 -10.72 15.05 19.81
CA VAL A 6 -9.72 14.97 18.74
C VAL A 6 -9.76 16.23 17.87
N GLN A 7 -10.96 16.70 17.50
CA GLN A 7 -11.10 17.96 16.75
C GLN A 7 -10.59 19.16 17.54
N ARG A 8 -10.96 19.28 18.83
CA ARG A 8 -10.49 20.38 19.70
C ARG A 8 -8.98 20.39 19.84
N PHE A 9 -8.35 19.21 19.87
CA PHE A 9 -6.90 19.13 19.89
C PHE A 9 -6.28 19.70 18.62
N TYR A 10 -6.81 19.44 17.43
CA TYR A 10 -6.22 19.98 16.19
C TYR A 10 -6.59 21.45 15.90
N ALA A 11 -7.58 22.00 16.61
CA ALA A 11 -7.99 23.39 16.44
C ALA A 11 -6.84 24.38 16.69
N GLY A 12 -6.64 25.33 15.77
CA GLY A 12 -5.60 26.34 15.84
C GLY A 12 -4.17 25.85 15.58
N LYS A 13 -3.97 24.55 15.33
CA LYS A 13 -2.63 23.97 15.14
C LYS A 13 -2.11 24.07 13.73
N THR A 14 -0.79 24.11 13.62
CA THR A 14 -0.06 23.95 12.37
C THR A 14 0.47 22.52 12.26
N VAL A 15 0.23 21.86 11.12
CA VAL A 15 0.60 20.46 10.88
C VAL A 15 1.65 20.38 9.78
N LEU A 16 2.72 19.61 9.98
CA LEU A 16 3.66 19.22 8.92
C LEU A 16 3.35 17.80 8.45
N VAL A 17 3.13 17.62 7.15
CA VAL A 17 2.94 16.30 6.53
C VAL A 17 4.03 16.04 5.51
N THR A 18 4.85 15.02 5.77
CA THR A 18 5.77 14.48 4.75
C THR A 18 5.08 13.36 3.98
N GLY A 19 5.41 13.19 2.70
CA GLY A 19 4.74 12.18 1.87
C GLY A 19 3.26 12.49 1.58
N GLY A 20 2.81 13.73 1.79
CA GLY A 20 1.42 14.16 1.60
C GLY A 20 0.86 13.92 0.19
N THR A 21 1.74 13.92 -0.82
CA THR A 21 1.36 13.65 -2.23
C THR A 21 1.25 12.16 -2.57
N GLY A 22 1.59 11.26 -1.64
CA GLY A 22 1.44 9.80 -1.79
C GLY A 22 0.02 9.32 -1.47
N PHE A 23 -0.24 8.03 -1.64
CA PHE A 23 -1.57 7.43 -1.44
C PHE A 23 -2.12 7.69 -0.02
N LEU A 24 -1.44 7.22 1.03
CA LEU A 24 -1.89 7.40 2.42
C LEU A 24 -1.88 8.87 2.87
N GLY A 25 -0.81 9.62 2.54
CA GLY A 25 -0.68 11.03 2.91
C GLY A 25 -1.79 11.91 2.34
N ASN A 26 -2.28 11.58 1.14
CA ASN A 26 -3.35 12.33 0.50
C ASN A 26 -4.69 12.16 1.25
N TYR A 27 -5.03 10.92 1.62
CA TYR A 27 -6.20 10.66 2.47
C TYR A 27 -6.08 11.31 3.85
N LEU A 28 -4.88 11.31 4.44
CA LEU A 28 -4.62 11.96 5.72
C LEU A 28 -4.94 13.45 5.65
N ILE A 29 -4.44 14.15 4.63
CA ILE A 29 -4.68 15.58 4.45
C ILE A 29 -6.17 15.86 4.19
N GLU A 30 -6.82 15.06 3.34
CA GLU A 30 -8.26 15.21 3.10
C GLU A 30 -9.05 15.07 4.40
N LYS A 31 -8.78 14.02 5.19
CA LYS A 31 -9.49 13.75 6.44
C LYS A 31 -9.24 14.85 7.47
N LEU A 32 -8.00 15.32 7.61
CA LEU A 32 -7.65 16.44 8.48
C LEU A 32 -8.40 17.72 8.08
N LEU A 33 -8.42 18.08 6.80
CA LEU A 33 -9.12 19.29 6.34
C LEU A 33 -10.64 19.19 6.49
N ARG A 34 -11.22 18.01 6.23
CA ARG A 34 -12.67 17.79 6.31
C ARG A 34 -13.17 17.66 7.75
N SER A 35 -12.43 16.95 8.60
CA SER A 35 -12.88 16.58 9.94
C SER A 35 -12.27 17.46 11.03
N CYS A 36 -11.13 18.11 10.79
CA CYS A 36 -10.49 19.05 11.72
C CYS A 36 -10.42 20.44 11.09
N ALA A 37 -11.58 20.97 10.70
CA ALA A 37 -11.68 22.21 9.91
C ALA A 37 -11.05 23.44 10.59
N ASP A 38 -10.86 23.43 11.91
CA ASP A 38 -10.25 24.53 12.67
C ASP A 38 -8.71 24.49 12.70
N ILE A 39 -8.07 23.54 12.02
CA ILE A 39 -6.61 23.56 11.79
C ILE A 39 -6.22 24.91 11.19
N LYS A 40 -5.13 25.50 11.68
CA LYS A 40 -4.63 26.80 11.21
C LYS A 40 -4.02 26.67 9.81
N LYS A 41 -3.09 25.73 9.64
CA LYS A 41 -2.30 25.54 8.42
C LYS A 41 -1.74 24.11 8.35
N ILE A 42 -1.55 23.59 7.14
CA ILE A 42 -0.85 22.33 6.89
C ILE A 42 0.31 22.59 5.91
N TYR A 43 1.54 22.39 6.38
CA TYR A 43 2.74 22.37 5.55
C TYR A 43 2.91 21.02 4.88
N LEU A 44 3.07 21.02 3.56
CA LEU A 44 3.29 19.86 2.72
C LEU A 44 4.74 19.83 2.25
N LEU A 45 5.52 18.85 2.68
CA LEU A 45 6.87 18.64 2.15
C LEU A 45 6.78 17.99 0.76
N ILE A 46 7.07 18.77 -0.29
CA ILE A 46 6.96 18.35 -1.69
C ILE A 46 8.31 18.51 -2.41
N ARG A 47 8.86 17.39 -2.89
CA ARG A 47 10.04 17.41 -3.76
C ARG A 47 9.72 17.76 -5.21
N ALA A 48 10.66 18.36 -5.93
CA ALA A 48 10.65 18.31 -7.38
C ALA A 48 10.83 16.85 -7.86
N LYS A 49 10.10 16.42 -8.89
CA LYS A 49 10.22 15.04 -9.40
C LYS A 49 9.76 14.91 -10.84
N LYS A 50 10.52 14.16 -11.66
CA LYS A 50 10.21 13.89 -13.08
C LYS A 50 9.99 15.17 -13.90
N GLY A 51 10.85 16.16 -13.70
CA GLY A 51 10.75 17.45 -14.39
C GLY A 51 9.59 18.33 -13.95
N LYS A 52 8.83 17.95 -12.91
CA LYS A 52 7.75 18.76 -12.36
C LYS A 52 8.19 19.56 -11.13
N THR A 53 7.78 20.82 -11.08
CA THR A 53 8.02 21.70 -9.92
C THR A 53 7.12 21.30 -8.73
N PRO A 54 7.47 21.69 -7.49
CA PRO A 54 6.60 21.49 -6.33
C PRO A 54 5.18 22.04 -6.52
N GLU A 55 5.03 23.18 -7.19
CA GLU A 55 3.75 23.85 -7.47
C GLU A 55 2.89 23.07 -8.47
N GLU A 56 3.51 22.54 -9.53
CA GLU A 56 2.82 21.65 -10.49
C GLU A 56 2.37 20.35 -9.81
N ARG A 57 3.19 19.83 -8.90
CA ARG A 57 2.83 18.66 -8.10
C ARG A 57 1.71 18.95 -7.13
N LEU A 58 1.69 20.13 -6.50
CA LEU A 58 0.57 20.60 -5.67
C LEU A 58 -0.70 20.71 -6.52
N THR A 59 -0.62 21.29 -7.71
CA THR A 59 -1.77 21.39 -8.63
C THR A 59 -2.34 20.01 -8.96
N GLY A 60 -1.46 19.05 -9.29
CA GLY A 60 -1.86 17.66 -9.52
C GLY A 60 -2.46 16.98 -8.28
N PHE A 61 -1.93 17.27 -7.09
CA PHE A 61 -2.47 16.81 -5.81
C PHE A 61 -3.89 17.35 -5.60
N LEU A 62 -4.08 18.66 -5.71
CA LEU A 62 -5.38 19.32 -5.53
C LEU A 62 -6.42 18.80 -6.54
N ASN A 63 -6.02 18.44 -7.75
CA ASN A 63 -6.92 17.90 -8.78
C ASN A 63 -7.28 16.42 -8.59
N ASN A 64 -6.72 15.75 -7.59
CA ASN A 64 -7.11 14.38 -7.27
C ASN A 64 -8.57 14.29 -6.84
N SER A 65 -9.28 13.28 -7.34
CA SER A 65 -10.68 13.00 -7.04
C SER A 65 -10.98 12.77 -5.56
N VAL A 66 -9.99 12.40 -4.75
CA VAL A 66 -10.15 12.25 -3.29
C VAL A 66 -10.59 13.56 -2.64
N HIS A 67 -10.19 14.72 -3.18
CA HIS A 67 -10.60 16.04 -2.70
C HIS A 67 -11.92 16.52 -3.29
N LYS A 68 -12.61 15.73 -4.13
CA LYS A 68 -13.86 16.17 -4.78
C LYS A 68 -14.91 16.57 -3.76
N ARG A 69 -15.10 15.75 -2.72
CA ARG A 69 -16.04 16.02 -1.62
C ARG A 69 -15.64 17.31 -0.87
N LEU A 70 -14.37 17.43 -0.49
CA LEU A 70 -13.83 18.61 0.18
C LEU A 70 -14.09 19.90 -0.62
N LYS A 71 -13.85 19.88 -1.94
CA LYS A 71 -14.11 21.02 -2.84
C LYS A 71 -15.59 21.38 -2.95
N GLN A 72 -16.48 20.40 -2.86
CA GLN A 72 -17.93 20.59 -2.90
C GLN A 72 -18.47 21.16 -1.59
N GLU A 73 -17.97 20.67 -0.46
CA GLU A 73 -18.44 21.06 0.88
C GLU A 73 -17.84 22.40 1.33
N ASN A 74 -16.51 22.59 1.18
CA ASN A 74 -15.84 23.82 1.57
C ASN A 74 -14.50 24.00 0.81
N PRO A 75 -14.47 24.66 -0.36
CA PRO A 75 -13.25 24.79 -1.14
C PRO A 75 -12.15 25.63 -0.46
N ARG A 76 -12.52 26.57 0.43
CA ARG A 76 -11.57 27.48 1.09
C ARG A 76 -10.64 26.76 2.07
N VAL A 77 -10.98 25.58 2.56
CA VAL A 77 -10.08 24.80 3.44
C VAL A 77 -8.79 24.40 2.74
N LEU A 78 -8.76 24.36 1.40
CA LEU A 78 -7.56 24.09 0.63
C LEU A 78 -6.54 25.25 0.70
N GLU A 79 -6.98 26.47 1.00
CA GLU A 79 -6.11 27.64 1.20
C GLU A 79 -5.21 27.50 2.45
N LYS A 80 -5.53 26.53 3.32
CA LYS A 80 -4.73 26.20 4.51
C LYS A 80 -3.49 25.38 4.17
N LEU A 81 -3.37 24.90 2.93
CA LEU A 81 -2.23 24.12 2.47
C LEU A 81 -1.12 25.07 2.04
N ASP A 82 0.07 24.86 2.58
CA ASP A 82 1.28 25.59 2.20
C ASP A 82 2.37 24.59 1.83
N VAL A 83 3.16 24.91 0.81
CA VAL A 83 4.15 23.98 0.26
C VAL A 83 5.52 24.36 0.77
N VAL A 84 6.23 23.36 1.28
CA VAL A 84 7.65 23.49 1.59
C VAL A 84 8.42 22.56 0.65
N THR A 85 9.39 23.13 -0.06
CA THR A 85 10.20 22.36 -1.00
C THR A 85 11.23 21.54 -0.23
N GLY A 86 11.16 20.22 -0.35
CA GLY A 86 12.10 19.32 0.32
C GLY A 86 12.06 17.90 -0.21
N ASP A 87 13.16 17.16 -0.06
CA ASP A 87 13.30 15.76 -0.42
C ASP A 87 13.88 14.96 0.76
N LEU A 88 13.21 13.88 1.13
CA LEU A 88 13.65 12.95 2.18
C LEU A 88 15.00 12.30 1.86
N GLU A 89 15.38 12.23 0.58
CA GLU A 89 16.66 11.67 0.14
C GLU A 89 17.85 12.59 0.48
N LEU A 90 17.60 13.88 0.74
CA LEU A 90 18.64 14.89 0.96
C LEU A 90 18.91 15.17 2.45
N PRO A 91 20.15 15.56 2.81
CA PRO A 91 20.46 16.05 4.15
C PRO A 91 19.54 17.21 4.55
N LYS A 92 19.14 17.26 5.83
CA LYS A 92 18.20 18.27 6.35
C LYS A 92 16.90 18.39 5.51
N LEU A 93 16.49 17.28 4.89
CA LEU A 93 15.32 17.21 4.00
C LEU A 93 15.41 18.13 2.76
N GLY A 94 16.59 18.65 2.44
CA GLY A 94 16.78 19.64 1.38
C GLY A 94 16.06 20.98 1.63
N LEU A 95 15.68 21.26 2.88
CA LEU A 95 15.02 22.51 3.26
C LEU A 95 16.00 23.68 3.22
N GLY A 96 15.53 24.82 2.71
CA GLY A 96 16.24 26.09 2.88
C GLY A 96 16.13 26.62 4.32
N ASP A 97 17.09 27.45 4.73
CA ASP A 97 17.16 27.97 6.11
C ASP A 97 15.89 28.71 6.55
N ARG A 98 15.24 29.43 5.62
CA ARG A 98 13.97 30.12 5.88
C ARG A 98 12.85 29.14 6.22
N ASP A 99 12.66 28.12 5.38
CA ASP A 99 11.61 27.12 5.56
C ASP A 99 11.85 26.29 6.81
N TRP A 100 13.12 25.95 7.09
CA TRP A 100 13.53 25.30 8.32
C TRP A 100 13.12 26.13 9.54
N ALA A 101 13.46 27.43 9.56
CA ALA A 101 13.12 28.33 10.66
C ALA A 101 11.59 28.48 10.82
N THR A 102 10.85 28.62 9.71
CA THR A 102 9.39 28.69 9.74
C THR A 102 8.76 27.42 10.33
N ILE A 103 9.23 26.24 9.92
CA ILE A 103 8.74 24.98 10.47
C ILE A 103 9.04 24.87 11.97
N VAL A 104 10.25 25.22 12.39
CA VAL A 104 10.68 25.22 13.80
C VAL A 104 9.81 26.12 14.67
N GLU A 105 9.41 27.28 14.16
CA GLU A 105 8.61 28.25 14.89
C GLU A 105 7.11 27.89 14.91
N GLU A 106 6.55 27.39 13.81
CA GLU A 106 5.08 27.31 13.67
C GLU A 106 4.49 25.92 13.95
N VAL A 107 5.22 24.83 13.75
CA VAL A 107 4.63 23.47 13.69
C VAL A 107 4.34 22.90 15.08
N ASN A 108 3.11 22.38 15.23
CA ASN A 108 2.65 21.71 16.45
C ASN A 108 2.52 20.19 16.30
N CYS A 109 2.21 19.71 15.09
CA CYS A 109 1.99 18.29 14.84
C CYS A 109 2.74 17.84 13.58
N VAL A 110 3.41 16.70 13.66
CA VAL A 110 4.12 16.08 12.53
C VAL A 110 3.47 14.75 12.19
N PHE A 111 3.16 14.55 10.91
CA PHE A 111 2.84 13.25 10.34
C PHE A 111 3.92 12.86 9.35
N HIS A 112 4.78 11.92 9.75
CA HIS A 112 5.81 11.38 8.89
C HIS A 112 5.30 10.15 8.13
N VAL A 113 4.72 10.39 6.94
CA VAL A 113 4.15 9.35 6.06
C VAL A 113 5.08 9.03 4.89
N GLY A 114 6.00 9.94 4.56
CA GLY A 114 6.87 9.79 3.39
C GLY A 114 7.83 8.62 3.50
N ALA A 115 7.86 7.79 2.46
CA ALA A 115 8.77 6.66 2.29
C ALA A 115 8.88 6.30 0.80
N THR A 116 9.92 5.56 0.41
CA THR A 116 9.85 4.72 -0.79
C THR A 116 9.30 3.35 -0.40
N VAL A 117 8.16 3.01 -1.00
CA VAL A 117 7.39 1.78 -0.72
C VAL A 117 7.52 0.75 -1.85
N LYS A 118 8.39 1.01 -2.83
CA LYS A 118 8.61 0.08 -3.93
C LYS A 118 9.49 -1.06 -3.45
N PHE A 119 8.97 -2.28 -3.51
CA PHE A 119 9.72 -3.49 -3.14
C PHE A 119 10.95 -3.76 -4.02
N THR A 120 11.03 -3.14 -5.20
CA THR A 120 12.18 -3.23 -6.12
C THR A 120 13.04 -1.96 -6.10
N GLU A 121 12.90 -1.08 -5.11
CA GLU A 121 13.80 0.08 -4.99
C GLU A 121 15.20 -0.37 -4.57
N GLU A 122 16.21 0.26 -5.15
CA GLU A 122 17.60 0.04 -4.80
C GLU A 122 17.86 0.32 -3.33
N LEU A 123 18.64 -0.56 -2.70
CA LEU A 123 18.87 -0.54 -1.26
C LEU A 123 19.44 0.81 -0.80
N ARG A 124 20.47 1.32 -1.50
CA ARG A 124 21.07 2.63 -1.21
C ARG A 124 20.01 3.72 -1.08
N ARG A 125 19.14 3.81 -2.08
CA ARG A 125 18.10 4.83 -2.11
C ARG A 125 17.03 4.60 -1.04
N ALA A 126 16.65 3.34 -0.81
CA ALA A 126 15.72 2.99 0.26
C ALA A 126 16.27 3.41 1.63
N ILE A 127 17.57 3.20 1.89
CA ILE A 127 18.23 3.62 3.13
C ILE A 127 18.20 5.15 3.25
N LEU A 128 18.63 5.88 2.22
CA LEU A 128 18.66 7.36 2.25
C LEU A 128 17.27 7.96 2.51
N ILE A 129 16.22 7.43 1.89
CA ILE A 129 14.85 7.94 2.04
C ILE A 129 14.21 7.49 3.35
N ASN A 130 14.15 6.18 3.59
CA ASN A 130 13.34 5.63 4.67
C ASN A 130 14.05 5.70 6.03
N VAL A 131 15.38 5.59 6.05
CA VAL A 131 16.16 5.71 7.29
C VAL A 131 16.65 7.16 7.44
N GLY A 132 17.31 7.70 6.41
CA GLY A 132 17.93 9.03 6.45
C GLY A 132 16.92 10.17 6.47
N GLY A 133 15.81 10.01 5.74
CA GLY A 133 14.67 10.91 5.81
C GLY A 133 14.00 10.89 7.18
N THR A 134 13.81 9.71 7.79
CA THR A 134 13.27 9.61 9.15
C THR A 134 14.20 10.25 10.18
N ASP A 135 15.49 9.98 10.11
CA ASP A 135 16.52 10.63 10.94
C ASP A 135 16.44 12.16 10.83
N SER A 136 16.40 12.68 9.61
CA SER A 136 16.32 14.13 9.37
C SER A 136 15.01 14.76 9.88
N VAL A 137 13.87 14.06 9.80
CA VAL A 137 12.59 14.55 10.38
C VAL A 137 12.64 14.51 11.91
N VAL A 138 13.25 13.49 12.51
CA VAL A 138 13.44 13.41 13.97
C VAL A 138 14.33 14.55 14.46
N GLU A 139 15.44 14.83 13.78
CA GLU A 139 16.33 15.94 14.12
C GLU A 139 15.65 17.31 13.94
N LEU A 140 14.86 17.49 12.88
CA LEU A 140 14.03 18.68 12.73
C LEU A 140 13.03 18.83 13.88
N ALA A 141 12.33 17.75 14.23
CA ALA A 141 11.32 17.74 15.30
C ALA A 141 11.90 18.11 16.67
N LYS A 142 13.13 17.67 16.99
CA LYS A 142 13.85 18.07 18.22
C LYS A 142 14.07 19.57 18.35
N THR A 143 14.12 20.28 17.22
CA THR A 143 14.34 21.73 17.21
C THR A 143 13.05 22.55 17.23
N MET A 144 11.89 21.93 17.06
CA MET A 144 10.59 22.62 17.01
C MET A 144 10.18 23.14 18.40
N LYS A 145 9.82 24.42 18.49
CA LYS A 145 9.50 25.08 19.77
C LYS A 145 8.14 24.70 20.35
N HIS A 146 7.21 24.28 19.50
CA HIS A 146 5.81 24.07 19.87
C HIS A 146 5.29 22.67 19.52
N LEU A 147 6.20 21.72 19.30
CA LEU A 147 5.85 20.35 18.95
C LEU A 147 5.08 19.70 20.10
N GLN A 148 3.89 19.21 19.77
CA GLN A 148 3.01 18.50 20.69
C GLN A 148 2.79 17.05 20.27
N SER A 149 2.90 16.72 18.97
CA SER A 149 2.67 15.34 18.51
C SER A 149 3.51 15.03 17.27
N PHE A 150 4.09 13.84 17.23
CA PHE A 150 4.75 13.25 16.08
C PHE A 150 4.19 11.84 15.85
N VAL A 151 3.62 11.58 14.66
CA VAL A 151 3.24 10.24 14.24
C VAL A 151 4.14 9.78 13.09
N HIS A 152 4.88 8.68 13.30
CA HIS A 152 5.66 8.01 12.25
C HIS A 152 4.86 6.83 11.69
N VAL A 153 4.71 6.76 10.37
CA VAL A 153 4.10 5.61 9.70
C VAL A 153 5.18 4.61 9.29
N SER A 154 5.20 3.46 9.97
CA SER A 154 5.99 2.29 9.62
C SER A 154 5.12 1.27 8.85
N THR A 155 5.28 -0.02 9.11
CA THR A 155 4.44 -1.10 8.56
C THR A 155 4.41 -2.28 9.51
N ALA A 156 3.30 -3.02 9.58
CA ALA A 156 3.20 -4.25 10.36
C ALA A 156 4.29 -5.27 9.97
N PHE A 157 4.71 -5.24 8.72
CA PHE A 157 5.75 -6.13 8.21
C PHE A 157 7.18 -5.74 8.61
N SER A 158 7.42 -4.61 9.31
CA SER A 158 8.78 -4.19 9.71
C SER A 158 9.48 -5.22 10.61
N GLN A 159 8.72 -6.15 11.17
CA GLN A 159 9.22 -7.25 12.00
C GLN A 159 8.87 -8.63 11.39
N CYS A 160 8.68 -8.71 10.06
CA CYS A 160 8.13 -9.89 9.37
C CYS A 160 8.98 -11.17 9.47
N LEU A 161 10.21 -11.10 9.99
CA LEU A 161 11.02 -12.28 10.29
C LEU A 161 10.51 -13.03 11.52
N ARG A 162 9.67 -12.40 12.34
CA ARG A 162 9.01 -12.98 13.50
C ARG A 162 7.61 -13.42 13.12
N GLU A 163 7.17 -14.57 13.62
CA GLU A 163 5.78 -15.02 13.43
C GLU A 163 4.80 -14.22 14.28
N VAL A 164 5.18 -13.89 15.52
CA VAL A 164 4.41 -13.05 16.43
C VAL A 164 5.08 -11.68 16.53
N THR A 165 4.31 -10.63 16.27
CA THR A 165 4.76 -9.24 16.34
C THR A 165 3.89 -8.46 17.32
N GLU A 166 4.49 -8.08 18.43
CA GLU A 166 3.95 -7.26 19.50
C GLU A 166 4.08 -5.77 19.15
N GLU A 167 3.32 -4.92 19.85
CA GLU A 167 3.41 -3.47 19.77
C GLU A 167 4.58 -2.93 20.62
N THR A 168 5.78 -3.46 20.37
CA THR A 168 7.03 -3.05 21.00
C THR A 168 8.15 -2.90 19.96
N PHE A 169 9.22 -2.21 20.36
CA PHE A 169 10.44 -2.16 19.57
C PHE A 169 11.27 -3.42 19.78
N TYR A 170 11.74 -4.00 18.69
CA TYR A 170 12.64 -5.13 18.71
C TYR A 170 14.09 -4.66 18.58
N PRO A 171 15.04 -5.31 19.29
CA PRO A 171 16.46 -5.06 19.07
C PRO A 171 16.86 -5.48 17.66
N THR A 172 17.86 -4.81 17.12
CA THR A 172 18.47 -5.11 15.83
C THR A 172 19.99 -5.20 15.99
N ASP A 173 20.60 -6.14 15.27
CA ASP A 173 22.06 -6.27 15.21
C ASP A 173 22.67 -5.28 14.20
N GLU A 174 21.82 -4.68 13.36
CA GLU A 174 22.22 -3.73 12.31
C GLU A 174 22.32 -2.31 12.86
N ASP A 175 23.44 -1.64 12.59
CA ASP A 175 23.61 -0.24 12.97
C ASP A 175 23.08 0.69 11.87
N GLY A 176 21.92 1.30 12.14
CA GLY A 176 21.28 2.24 11.21
C GLY A 176 22.14 3.45 10.86
N GLU A 177 22.99 3.95 11.76
CA GLU A 177 23.88 5.07 11.48
C GLU A 177 25.00 4.66 10.54
N ARG A 178 25.60 3.49 10.77
CA ARG A 178 26.60 2.92 9.88
C ARG A 178 26.04 2.63 8.49
N LEU A 179 24.83 2.09 8.40
CA LEU A 179 24.15 1.88 7.13
C LEU A 179 23.91 3.19 6.38
N LEU A 180 23.55 4.25 7.11
CA LEU A 180 23.40 5.59 6.53
C LEU A 180 24.73 6.15 6.03
N GLU A 181 25.81 6.00 6.80
CA GLU A 181 27.15 6.42 6.40
C GLU A 181 27.58 5.68 5.12
N MET A 182 27.42 4.35 5.07
CA MET A 182 27.70 3.54 3.89
C MET A 182 26.88 4.00 2.68
N ALA A 183 25.57 4.21 2.85
CA ALA A 183 24.70 4.65 1.77
C ALA A 183 25.00 6.08 1.29
N ARG A 184 25.70 6.90 2.08
CA ARG A 184 26.17 8.23 1.67
C ARG A 184 27.54 8.18 1.01
N SER A 185 28.47 7.38 1.53
CA SER A 185 29.89 7.38 1.15
C SER A 185 30.23 6.50 -0.04
N LEU A 186 29.60 5.31 -0.14
CA LEU A 186 29.87 4.39 -1.24
C LEU A 186 29.27 4.93 -2.54
N ASP A 187 29.64 4.36 -3.69
CA ASP A 187 28.94 4.62 -4.95
C ASP A 187 27.73 3.66 -5.13
N ARG A 188 27.01 3.80 -6.24
CA ARG A 188 25.80 3.01 -6.51
C ARG A 188 26.10 1.55 -6.84
N GLU A 189 27.19 1.28 -7.56
CA GLU A 189 27.57 -0.06 -8.00
C GLU A 189 28.00 -0.90 -6.80
N THR A 190 28.92 -0.36 -5.99
CA THR A 190 29.36 -1.02 -4.75
C THR A 190 28.18 -1.31 -3.79
N MET A 191 27.24 -0.37 -3.64
CA MET A 191 26.05 -0.61 -2.80
C MET A 191 25.15 -1.71 -3.35
N ASN A 192 25.04 -1.84 -4.67
CA ASN A 192 24.24 -2.88 -5.31
C ASN A 192 24.88 -4.26 -5.09
N ASP A 193 26.21 -4.36 -5.19
CA ASP A 193 26.94 -5.61 -4.92
C ASP A 193 26.78 -6.08 -3.47
N LEU A 194 26.72 -5.15 -2.52
CA LEU A 194 26.48 -5.45 -1.10
C LEU A 194 25.00 -5.70 -0.76
N SER A 195 24.07 -5.37 -1.67
CA SER A 195 22.64 -5.37 -1.35
C SER A 195 22.10 -6.76 -1.02
N GLU A 196 22.58 -7.80 -1.72
CA GLU A 196 22.16 -9.18 -1.47
C GLU A 196 22.59 -9.65 -0.07
N ALA A 197 23.82 -9.34 0.33
CA ALA A 197 24.35 -9.69 1.66
C ALA A 197 23.63 -8.94 2.80
N ILE A 198 23.33 -7.65 2.61
CA ILE A 198 22.61 -6.85 3.60
C ILE A 198 21.15 -7.31 3.73
N LEU A 199 20.52 -7.63 2.59
CA LEU A 199 19.13 -8.04 2.57
C LEU A 199 18.92 -9.52 2.87
N ASP A 200 19.95 -10.37 2.92
CA ASP A 200 19.92 -11.82 3.13
C ASP A 200 18.58 -12.41 3.62
N LYS A 201 18.16 -12.04 4.85
CA LYS A 201 16.94 -12.55 5.49
C LYS A 201 15.66 -11.78 5.15
N TRP A 202 15.80 -10.53 4.73
CA TRP A 202 14.73 -9.58 4.47
C TRP A 202 14.11 -9.77 3.08
N PRO A 203 12.78 -9.73 2.97
CA PRO A 203 12.09 -9.99 1.71
C PRO A 203 12.29 -8.89 0.65
N ASN A 204 12.61 -7.67 1.08
CA ASN A 204 12.86 -6.52 0.22
C ASN A 204 13.44 -5.35 1.02
N SER A 205 13.97 -4.37 0.29
CA SER A 205 14.56 -3.14 0.85
C SER A 205 13.55 -2.28 1.62
N TYR A 206 12.27 -2.30 1.29
CA TYR A 206 11.25 -1.51 1.99
C TYR A 206 11.07 -1.97 3.44
N VAL A 207 10.83 -3.27 3.64
CA VAL A 207 10.60 -3.83 4.97
C VAL A 207 11.86 -3.69 5.83
N PHE A 208 13.03 -4.00 5.26
CA PHE A 208 14.32 -3.82 5.92
C PHE A 208 14.53 -2.38 6.39
N THR A 209 14.34 -1.40 5.51
CA THR A 209 14.59 0.00 5.89
C THR A 209 13.56 0.56 6.85
N LYS A 210 12.32 0.04 6.87
CA LYS A 210 11.34 0.35 7.93
C LYS A 210 11.73 -0.24 9.28
N HIS A 211 12.28 -1.45 9.31
CA HIS A 211 12.85 -2.03 10.51
C HIS A 211 13.97 -1.14 11.10
N ILE A 212 14.93 -0.72 10.26
CA ILE A 212 16.03 0.15 10.68
C ILE A 212 15.54 1.54 11.12
N ALA A 213 14.54 2.11 10.43
CA ALA A 213 13.96 3.39 10.82
C ALA A 213 13.29 3.35 12.20
N GLU A 214 12.66 2.23 12.58
CA GLU A 214 12.11 2.06 13.92
C GLU A 214 13.19 1.99 15.01
N ASP A 215 14.31 1.29 14.76
CA ASP A 215 15.44 1.29 15.68
C ASP A 215 16.03 2.69 15.87
N LEU A 216 16.15 3.46 14.78
CA LEU A 216 16.61 4.84 14.85
C LEU A 216 15.68 5.72 15.69
N ILE A 217 14.37 5.57 15.53
CA ILE A 217 13.36 6.25 16.36
C ILE A 217 13.55 5.87 17.83
N LYS A 218 13.69 4.58 18.14
CA LYS A 218 13.91 4.11 19.52
C LYS A 218 15.15 4.74 20.14
N ARG A 219 16.25 4.89 19.39
CA ARG A 219 17.50 5.43 19.92
C ARG A 219 17.50 6.95 20.07
N LYS A 220 16.79 7.66 19.20
CA LYS A 220 16.95 9.12 19.05
C LYS A 220 15.73 9.94 19.46
N ALA A 221 14.54 9.36 19.54
CA ALA A 221 13.29 10.12 19.63
C ALA A 221 12.60 10.03 21.00
N ASP A 222 13.24 9.44 22.02
CA ASP A 222 12.65 9.29 23.37
C ASP A 222 12.29 10.63 24.04
N CYS A 223 12.92 11.74 23.63
CA CYS A 223 12.60 13.08 24.12
C CYS A 223 11.40 13.74 23.39
N LEU A 224 10.85 13.10 22.36
CA LEU A 224 9.77 13.66 21.55
C LEU A 224 8.42 13.06 21.95
N PRO A 225 7.31 13.82 21.80
CA PRO A 225 5.98 13.25 21.88
C PRO A 225 5.69 12.48 20.58
N ILE A 226 6.28 11.29 20.44
CA ILE A 226 6.24 10.49 19.21
C ILE A 226 5.50 9.16 19.42
N ALA A 227 4.85 8.66 18.36
CA ALA A 227 4.36 7.29 18.25
C ALA A 227 4.64 6.69 16.87
N VAL A 228 4.67 5.36 16.82
CA VAL A 228 4.79 4.58 15.58
C VAL A 228 3.46 3.88 15.28
N VAL A 229 2.93 4.10 14.08
CA VAL A 229 1.81 3.30 13.56
C VAL A 229 2.32 2.34 12.50
N ARG A 230 1.95 1.06 12.62
CA ARG A 230 2.36 -0.05 11.75
C ARG A 230 1.15 -0.59 10.99
N PRO A 231 0.74 0.03 9.87
CA PRO A 231 -0.32 -0.52 9.02
C PRO A 231 0.13 -1.78 8.29
N SER A 232 -0.80 -2.71 8.08
CA SER A 232 -0.63 -3.83 7.15
C SER A 232 -0.77 -3.39 5.68
N ILE A 233 -1.24 -4.28 4.78
CA ILE A 233 -1.38 -3.95 3.36
C ILE A 233 -2.54 -2.96 3.22
N VAL A 234 -2.19 -1.69 3.01
CA VAL A 234 -3.17 -0.62 2.85
C VAL A 234 -3.86 -0.76 1.51
N MET A 235 -5.19 -0.82 1.56
CA MET A 235 -6.08 -0.97 0.42
C MET A 235 -6.94 0.29 0.23
N SER A 236 -7.74 0.33 -0.83
CA SER A 236 -8.79 1.33 -1.07
C SER A 236 -9.64 1.62 0.18
N PRO A 237 -10.23 2.83 0.29
CA PRO A 237 -11.07 3.17 1.44
C PRO A 237 -12.32 2.30 1.48
N TYR A 238 -12.81 2.05 2.69
CA TYR A 238 -14.07 1.34 2.92
C TYR A 238 -15.27 2.28 2.88
N ASP A 239 -15.15 3.47 3.46
CA ASP A 239 -16.26 4.43 3.58
C ASP A 239 -15.90 5.82 3.02
N VAL A 240 -14.98 6.54 3.67
CA VAL A 240 -14.74 7.97 3.40
C VAL A 240 -13.40 8.25 2.72
N PRO A 241 -13.26 9.38 2.00
CA PRO A 241 -14.29 10.32 1.55
C PRO A 241 -15.02 9.88 0.27
N VAL A 242 -14.55 8.83 -0.39
CA VAL A 242 -15.11 8.30 -1.63
C VAL A 242 -15.08 6.78 -1.55
N THR A 243 -16.26 6.16 -1.43
CA THR A 243 -16.41 4.70 -1.58
C THR A 243 -16.05 4.27 -3.00
N CYS A 244 -15.62 3.01 -3.16
CA CYS A 244 -15.21 2.48 -4.47
C CYS A 244 -14.08 3.29 -5.13
N TRP A 245 -13.22 3.98 -4.35
CA TRP A 245 -12.08 4.65 -4.93
C TRP A 245 -10.91 3.70 -5.12
N ALA A 246 -10.29 3.73 -6.30
CA ALA A 246 -9.05 3.02 -6.58
C ALA A 246 -8.11 3.97 -7.29
N SER A 247 -6.83 3.98 -6.92
CA SER A 247 -5.88 4.92 -7.49
C SER A 247 -4.95 4.25 -8.47
N THR A 248 -4.59 4.95 -9.55
CA THR A 248 -3.40 4.56 -10.32
C THR A 248 -2.10 4.83 -9.56
N PHE A 249 -2.15 5.60 -8.45
CA PHE A 249 -1.04 5.78 -7.52
C PHE A 249 -0.91 4.65 -6.49
N ASP A 250 -1.92 3.79 -6.37
CA ASP A 250 -1.93 2.62 -5.50
C ASP A 250 -1.56 1.37 -6.32
N PRO A 251 -0.40 0.74 -6.05
CA PRO A 251 -0.01 -0.50 -6.71
C PRO A 251 -1.04 -1.63 -6.56
N ASN A 252 -1.75 -1.71 -5.44
CA ASN A 252 -2.75 -2.76 -5.18
C ASN A 252 -3.98 -2.59 -6.07
N SER A 253 -4.46 -1.35 -6.22
CA SER A 253 -5.51 -0.99 -7.18
C SER A 253 -5.16 -1.36 -8.63
N LEU A 254 -3.91 -1.08 -9.06
CA LEU A 254 -3.41 -1.47 -10.40
C LEU A 254 -3.38 -2.99 -10.57
N LEU A 255 -2.92 -3.71 -9.55
CA LEU A 255 -2.91 -5.16 -9.52
C LEU A 255 -4.33 -5.73 -9.66
N MET A 256 -5.27 -5.24 -8.86
CA MET A 256 -6.67 -5.65 -8.93
C MET A 256 -7.27 -5.40 -10.31
N GLY A 257 -6.95 -4.27 -10.96
CA GLY A 257 -7.34 -4.00 -12.34
C GLY A 257 -6.81 -5.06 -13.33
N ALA A 258 -5.54 -5.43 -13.22
CA ALA A 258 -4.93 -6.46 -14.08
C ALA A 258 -5.53 -7.86 -13.85
N ILE A 259 -5.78 -8.23 -12.60
CA ILE A 259 -6.44 -9.49 -12.23
C ILE A 259 -7.87 -9.53 -12.79
N ASN A 260 -8.62 -8.44 -12.63
CA ASN A 260 -10.00 -8.35 -13.13
C ASN A 260 -10.08 -8.37 -14.67
N MET A 261 -9.04 -7.93 -15.38
CA MET A 261 -8.93 -8.11 -16.83
C MET A 261 -8.58 -9.54 -17.27
N GLY A 262 -8.22 -10.41 -16.32
CA GLY A 262 -7.76 -11.77 -16.58
C GLY A 262 -6.31 -11.83 -17.06
N LEU A 263 -5.45 -10.87 -16.68
CA LEU A 263 -4.03 -10.88 -17.08
C LEU A 263 -3.11 -11.64 -16.11
N SER A 264 -3.65 -12.17 -15.02
CA SER A 264 -2.96 -13.11 -14.14
C SER A 264 -3.93 -14.17 -13.68
N HIS A 265 -3.51 -15.43 -13.77
CA HIS A 265 -4.34 -16.61 -13.49
C HIS A 265 -3.77 -17.49 -12.38
N SER A 266 -2.57 -17.19 -11.90
CA SER A 266 -1.88 -17.99 -10.90
C SER A 266 -1.07 -17.10 -9.97
N LEU A 267 -1.14 -17.38 -8.67
CA LEU A 267 -0.36 -16.70 -7.65
C LEU A 267 0.11 -17.76 -6.65
N ARG A 268 1.40 -17.74 -6.33
CA ARG A 268 1.90 -18.61 -5.26
C ARG A 268 1.41 -18.05 -3.93
N CYS A 269 0.50 -18.77 -3.29
CA CYS A 269 -0.24 -18.31 -2.13
C CYS A 269 -0.80 -19.52 -1.39
N ASP A 270 -0.81 -19.48 -0.05
CA ASP A 270 -1.61 -20.41 0.73
C ASP A 270 -3.02 -19.84 0.92
N PRO A 271 -4.06 -20.42 0.30
CA PRO A 271 -5.42 -19.90 0.39
C PRO A 271 -6.01 -19.94 1.81
N LYS A 272 -5.40 -20.68 2.73
CA LYS A 272 -5.85 -20.79 4.12
C LYS A 272 -5.27 -19.70 5.02
N HIS A 273 -4.20 -19.02 4.61
CA HIS A 273 -3.62 -17.95 5.39
C HIS A 273 -4.54 -16.74 5.43
N VAL A 274 -4.59 -16.08 6.58
CA VAL A 274 -5.29 -14.80 6.78
C VAL A 274 -4.52 -13.73 6.02
N VAL A 275 -5.24 -12.94 5.22
CA VAL A 275 -4.68 -11.78 4.54
C VAL A 275 -4.80 -10.54 5.43
N GLU A 276 -3.69 -9.81 5.56
CA GLU A 276 -3.61 -8.60 6.36
C GLU A 276 -3.90 -7.37 5.50
N PHE A 277 -5.17 -7.20 5.12
CA PHE A 277 -5.66 -5.99 4.45
C PHE A 277 -6.20 -4.99 5.47
N ILE A 278 -5.91 -3.69 5.24
CA ILE A 278 -6.48 -2.60 6.01
C ILE A 278 -6.92 -1.46 5.07
N PRO A 279 -8.18 -0.98 5.15
CA PRO A 279 -8.63 0.18 4.38
C PRO A 279 -7.88 1.47 4.77
N VAL A 280 -7.51 2.28 3.78
CA VAL A 280 -6.73 3.52 3.99
C VAL A 280 -7.41 4.53 4.92
N ASP A 281 -8.73 4.61 4.91
CA ASP A 281 -9.51 5.51 5.76
C ASP A 281 -9.44 5.12 7.24
N LEU A 282 -9.43 3.82 7.56
CA LEU A 282 -9.21 3.33 8.92
C LEU A 282 -7.78 3.65 9.40
N VAL A 283 -6.77 3.45 8.54
CA VAL A 283 -5.36 3.81 8.87
C VAL A 283 -5.23 5.30 9.15
N VAL A 284 -5.87 6.15 8.34
CA VAL A 284 -5.84 7.61 8.50
C VAL A 284 -6.55 8.04 9.79
N ASN A 285 -7.73 7.52 10.06
CA ASN A 285 -8.46 7.82 11.29
C ASN A 285 -7.63 7.43 12.51
N HIS A 286 -7.02 6.24 12.47
CA HIS A 286 -6.13 5.76 13.52
C HIS A 286 -4.93 6.69 13.71
N ALA A 287 -4.24 7.10 12.64
CA ALA A 287 -3.10 8.00 12.72
C ALA A 287 -3.47 9.36 13.34
N ILE A 288 -4.61 9.93 12.97
CA ILE A 288 -5.11 11.20 13.54
C ILE A 288 -5.40 11.04 15.04
N VAL A 289 -6.04 9.95 15.44
CA VAL A 289 -6.33 9.68 16.85
C VAL A 289 -5.06 9.42 17.65
N ILE A 290 -4.07 8.71 17.08
CA ILE A 290 -2.75 8.56 17.69
C ILE A 290 -2.11 9.93 17.92
N GLY A 291 -2.17 10.83 16.95
CA GLY A 291 -1.59 12.17 17.10
C GLY A 291 -2.24 12.98 18.23
N TRP A 292 -3.56 12.87 18.40
CA TRP A 292 -4.24 13.40 19.57
C TRP A 292 -3.76 12.75 20.88
N SER A 293 -3.80 11.42 20.96
CA SER A 293 -3.44 10.66 22.16
C SER A 293 -2.02 10.96 22.62
N VAL A 294 -1.07 10.99 21.68
CA VAL A 294 0.34 11.32 21.96
C VAL A 294 0.48 12.77 22.39
N GLY A 295 -0.28 13.69 21.81
CA GLY A 295 -0.22 15.09 22.21
C GLY A 295 -0.82 15.39 23.59
N ILE A 296 -1.72 14.55 24.09
CA ILE A 296 -2.17 14.61 25.49
C ILE A 296 -1.14 13.97 26.42
N ARG A 297 -0.54 12.85 26.01
CA ARG A 297 0.46 12.11 26.79
C ARG A 297 1.80 12.84 26.92
N GLY A 298 2.21 13.57 25.88
CA GLY A 298 3.55 14.14 25.76
C GLY A 298 4.65 13.07 25.59
N ALA A 299 5.91 13.45 25.84
CA ALA A 299 7.08 12.57 25.77
C ALA A 299 7.25 11.67 27.02
N GLN A 300 6.16 11.29 27.68
CA GLN A 300 6.21 10.55 28.94
C GLN A 300 6.17 9.04 28.72
N GLY A 301 7.15 8.31 29.23
CA GLY A 301 7.22 6.84 29.14
C GLY A 301 7.67 6.32 27.77
N PRO A 302 7.55 5.02 27.49
CA PRO A 302 8.07 4.42 26.27
C PRO A 302 7.27 4.86 25.04
N ILE A 303 7.95 5.13 23.92
CA ILE A 303 7.31 5.45 22.63
C ILE A 303 6.28 4.36 22.30
N PRO A 304 4.97 4.69 22.18
CA PRO A 304 3.95 3.70 21.92
C PRO A 304 3.98 3.28 20.45
N ILE A 305 3.63 2.02 20.22
CA ILE A 305 3.48 1.44 18.89
C ILE A 305 2.04 0.95 18.73
N TYR A 306 1.49 1.15 17.54
CA TYR A 306 0.13 0.75 17.20
C TYR A 306 0.13 -0.08 15.92
N ASN A 307 -0.20 -1.36 16.01
CA ASN A 307 -0.37 -2.24 14.86
C ASN A 307 -1.77 -2.03 14.27
N CYS A 308 -1.84 -1.44 13.07
CA CYS A 308 -3.09 -1.20 12.37
C CYS A 308 -3.33 -2.36 11.38
N VAL A 309 -3.91 -3.43 11.92
CA VAL A 309 -4.06 -4.75 11.28
C VAL A 309 -5.49 -5.25 11.45
N SER A 310 -5.92 -6.19 10.61
CA SER A 310 -7.29 -6.74 10.67
C SER A 310 -7.34 -8.20 11.10
N GLY A 311 -6.24 -8.96 10.92
CA GLY A 311 -6.26 -10.41 11.05
C GLY A 311 -6.64 -10.95 12.43
N GLN A 312 -6.37 -10.24 13.53
CA GLN A 312 -6.75 -10.70 14.87
C GLN A 312 -8.24 -10.50 15.19
N GLN A 313 -8.82 -9.40 14.72
CA GLN A 313 -10.15 -8.97 15.16
C GLN A 313 -11.25 -9.24 14.12
N ASN A 314 -10.90 -9.25 12.83
CA ASN A 314 -11.84 -9.49 11.74
C ASN A 314 -11.13 -10.26 10.59
N PRO A 315 -10.72 -11.53 10.81
CA PRO A 315 -9.92 -12.28 9.85
C PRO A 315 -10.66 -12.58 8.54
N ILE A 316 -9.94 -12.51 7.43
CA ILE A 316 -10.33 -13.04 6.13
C ILE A 316 -9.16 -13.79 5.51
N THR A 317 -9.39 -14.95 4.92
CA THR A 317 -8.33 -15.73 4.24
C THR A 317 -8.16 -15.32 2.79
N TRP A 318 -7.00 -15.59 2.20
CA TRP A 318 -6.77 -15.38 0.77
C TRP A 318 -7.83 -16.08 -0.10
N GLY A 319 -8.19 -17.33 0.23
CA GLY A 319 -9.20 -18.09 -0.50
C GLY A 319 -10.59 -17.46 -0.43
N LEU A 320 -11.02 -17.04 0.76
CA LEU A 320 -12.34 -16.42 0.95
C LEU A 320 -12.41 -15.03 0.29
N GLN A 321 -11.32 -14.27 0.40
CA GLN A 321 -11.22 -12.98 -0.29
C GLN A 321 -11.37 -13.15 -1.80
N ASP A 322 -10.68 -14.13 -2.39
CA ASP A 322 -10.73 -14.35 -3.84
C ASP A 322 -12.12 -14.82 -4.28
N GLU A 323 -12.81 -15.61 -3.45
CA GLU A 323 -14.20 -15.98 -3.69
C GLU A 323 -15.11 -14.74 -3.74
N HIS A 324 -14.99 -13.82 -2.77
CA HIS A 324 -15.74 -12.57 -2.75
C HIS A 324 -15.39 -11.69 -3.95
N ARG A 325 -14.10 -11.60 -4.31
CA ARG A 325 -13.63 -10.88 -5.50
C ARG A 325 -14.22 -11.46 -6.78
N GLN A 326 -14.18 -12.78 -6.97
CA GLN A 326 -14.71 -13.45 -8.17
C GLN A 326 -16.23 -13.26 -8.29
N LYS A 327 -16.98 -13.37 -7.18
CA LYS A 327 -18.42 -13.07 -7.15
C LYS A 327 -18.71 -11.62 -7.53
N SER A 328 -17.93 -10.68 -6.98
CA SER A 328 -18.04 -9.25 -7.28
C SER A 328 -17.71 -8.94 -8.75
N GLU A 329 -16.64 -9.53 -9.28
CA GLU A 329 -16.21 -9.40 -10.67
C GLU A 329 -17.26 -9.95 -11.62
N TRP A 330 -17.93 -11.04 -11.28
CA TRP A 330 -19.02 -11.58 -12.09
C TRP A 330 -20.22 -10.63 -12.21
N VAL A 331 -20.51 -9.86 -11.15
CA VAL A 331 -21.58 -8.86 -11.15
C VAL A 331 -21.15 -7.58 -11.88
N LEU A 332 -19.89 -7.16 -11.72
CA LEU A 332 -19.33 -5.90 -12.25
C LEU A 332 -18.17 -6.09 -13.26
N PRO A 333 -18.26 -7.00 -14.25
CA PRO A 333 -17.11 -7.38 -15.08
C PRO A 333 -16.75 -6.26 -16.03
N SER A 334 -15.46 -5.96 -16.23
CA SER A 334 -15.05 -4.87 -17.13
C SER A 334 -15.20 -5.22 -18.62
N SER A 335 -15.58 -4.24 -19.43
CA SER A 335 -15.56 -4.33 -20.89
C SER A 335 -14.13 -4.49 -21.44
N LYS A 336 -13.11 -4.08 -20.65
CA LYS A 336 -11.69 -4.17 -20.98
C LYS A 336 -11.07 -5.54 -20.72
N LYS A 337 -11.83 -6.54 -20.23
CA LYS A 337 -11.33 -7.91 -20.03
C LYS A 337 -10.69 -8.49 -21.30
N ILE A 338 -9.58 -9.18 -21.13
CA ILE A 338 -8.86 -9.86 -22.21
C ILE A 338 -9.10 -11.37 -22.12
N PHE A 339 -9.02 -11.93 -20.90
CA PHE A 339 -9.32 -13.33 -20.64
C PHE A 339 -10.43 -13.47 -19.59
N HIS A 340 -10.90 -14.70 -19.40
CA HIS A 340 -11.69 -15.04 -18.22
C HIS A 340 -10.87 -14.71 -16.96
N SER A 341 -11.48 -13.97 -16.03
CA SER A 341 -10.84 -13.61 -14.75
C SER A 341 -11.12 -14.73 -13.76
N PHE A 342 -10.07 -15.42 -13.37
CA PHE A 342 -10.02 -16.39 -12.28
C PHE A 342 -8.59 -16.42 -11.76
N MET A 343 -8.38 -16.97 -10.57
CA MET A 343 -7.06 -17.08 -9.99
C MET A 343 -6.87 -18.42 -9.30
N VAL A 344 -5.73 -19.06 -9.55
CA VAL A 344 -5.33 -20.29 -8.85
C VAL A 344 -4.34 -19.92 -7.75
N TYR A 345 -4.78 -20.08 -6.50
CA TYR A 345 -3.93 -19.97 -5.32
C TYR A 345 -3.41 -21.34 -4.90
N THR A 346 -2.10 -21.50 -4.92
CA THR A 346 -1.44 -22.73 -4.53
C THR A 346 0.00 -22.48 -4.13
N THR A 347 0.51 -23.27 -3.19
CA THR A 347 1.94 -23.28 -2.84
C THR A 347 2.76 -24.15 -3.78
N ASN A 348 2.11 -24.99 -4.61
CA ASN A 348 2.74 -25.93 -5.52
C ASN A 348 3.17 -25.24 -6.83
N ARG A 349 4.50 -25.09 -7.00
CA ARG A 349 5.10 -24.46 -8.19
C ARG A 349 4.76 -25.17 -9.51
N PHE A 350 4.57 -26.50 -9.48
CA PHE A 350 4.22 -27.26 -10.68
C PHE A 350 2.83 -26.88 -11.22
N VAL A 351 1.86 -26.70 -10.32
CA VAL A 351 0.50 -26.25 -10.71
C VAL A 351 0.56 -24.85 -11.32
N LEU A 352 1.37 -23.93 -10.77
CA LEU A 352 1.56 -22.59 -11.33
C LEU A 352 2.14 -22.65 -12.75
N GLN A 353 3.13 -23.52 -12.97
CA GLN A 353 3.74 -23.73 -14.30
C GLN A 353 2.74 -24.31 -15.31
N LEU A 354 1.84 -25.21 -14.88
CA LEU A 354 0.79 -25.73 -15.74
C LEU A 354 -0.19 -24.64 -16.18
N VAL A 355 -0.57 -23.73 -15.29
CA VAL A 355 -1.41 -22.57 -15.66
C VAL A 355 -0.68 -21.70 -16.69
N ASP A 356 0.61 -21.45 -16.48
CA ASP A 356 1.41 -20.63 -17.40
C ASP A 356 1.56 -21.27 -18.78
N LEU A 357 1.69 -22.60 -18.84
CA LEU A 357 1.75 -23.36 -20.08
C LEU A 357 0.49 -23.18 -20.94
N VAL A 358 -0.68 -23.02 -20.30
CA VAL A 358 -1.95 -22.82 -20.98
C VAL A 358 -2.08 -21.40 -21.54
N TYR A 359 -1.70 -20.39 -20.75
CA TYR A 359 -2.00 -18.97 -21.04
C TYR A 359 -0.87 -18.20 -21.73
N LEU A 360 0.39 -18.52 -21.46
CA LEU A 360 1.52 -17.82 -22.05
C LEU A 360 1.53 -17.91 -23.59
N PRO A 361 1.27 -19.07 -24.23
CA PRO A 361 1.17 -19.12 -25.69
C PRO A 361 0.07 -18.22 -26.25
N LEU A 362 -1.09 -18.15 -25.59
CA LEU A 362 -2.21 -17.30 -26.01
C LEU A 362 -1.86 -15.81 -25.92
N ILE A 363 -1.14 -15.41 -24.88
CA ILE A 363 -0.65 -14.04 -24.73
C ILE A 363 0.30 -13.69 -25.88
N HIS A 364 1.20 -14.60 -26.27
CA HIS A 364 2.08 -14.39 -27.41
C HIS A 364 1.30 -14.30 -28.74
N VAL A 365 0.29 -15.15 -28.96
CA VAL A 365 -0.57 -15.07 -30.16
C VAL A 365 -1.30 -13.74 -30.24
N ILE A 366 -1.95 -13.30 -29.15
CA ILE A 366 -2.64 -12.01 -29.10
C ILE A 366 -1.67 -10.87 -29.37
N ASN A 367 -0.48 -10.91 -28.76
CA ASN A 367 0.55 -9.91 -28.96
C ASN A 367 1.05 -9.86 -30.41
N SER A 368 1.21 -11.01 -31.08
CA SER A 368 1.57 -11.07 -32.50
C SER A 368 0.47 -10.53 -33.41
N ILE A 369 -0.81 -10.75 -33.08
CA ILE A 369 -1.93 -10.17 -33.83
C ILE A 369 -1.97 -8.65 -33.67
N SER A 370 -1.76 -8.13 -32.46
CA SER A 370 -1.66 -6.68 -32.21
C SER A 370 -0.49 -6.05 -32.99
N LEU A 371 0.66 -6.72 -33.04
CA LEU A 371 1.79 -6.31 -33.89
C LEU A 371 1.41 -6.16 -35.36
N LEU A 372 0.72 -7.16 -35.92
CA LEU A 372 0.27 -7.16 -37.31
C LEU A 372 -0.75 -6.03 -37.59
N ARG A 373 -1.42 -5.52 -36.55
CA ARG A 373 -2.35 -4.38 -36.63
C ARG A 373 -1.68 -3.03 -36.38
N GLY A 374 -0.37 -2.98 -36.16
CA GLY A 374 0.36 -1.76 -35.82
C GLY A 374 0.08 -1.26 -34.39
N GLU A 375 -0.48 -2.10 -33.52
CA GLU A 375 -0.74 -1.77 -32.11
C GLU A 375 0.52 -2.03 -31.25
N THR A 376 0.61 -1.35 -30.12
CA THR A 376 1.73 -1.50 -29.17
C THR A 376 1.59 -2.75 -28.28
N HIS A 377 2.72 -3.29 -27.83
CA HIS A 377 2.88 -4.53 -27.03
C HIS A 377 2.36 -4.49 -25.58
N ILE A 378 1.28 -3.77 -25.30
CA ILE A 378 0.88 -3.46 -23.93
C ILE A 378 0.58 -4.74 -23.12
N ILE A 379 -0.07 -5.74 -23.72
CA ILE A 379 -0.50 -6.96 -23.03
C ILE A 379 0.68 -7.80 -22.52
N LEU A 380 1.68 -8.06 -23.37
CA LEU A 380 2.86 -8.85 -22.98
C LEU A 380 3.68 -8.13 -21.90
N ILE A 381 3.80 -6.80 -22.00
CA ILE A 381 4.46 -5.97 -20.99
C ILE A 381 3.73 -6.08 -19.65
N MET A 382 2.39 -5.98 -19.66
CA MET A 382 1.58 -6.11 -18.45
C MET A 382 1.71 -7.50 -17.83
N TYR A 383 1.64 -8.57 -18.63
CA TYR A 383 1.81 -9.94 -18.14
C TYR A 383 3.18 -10.16 -17.48
N ARG A 384 4.27 -9.71 -18.11
CA ARG A 384 5.63 -9.81 -17.53
C ARG A 384 5.72 -9.07 -16.20
N LYS A 385 5.17 -7.86 -16.12
CA LYS A 385 5.11 -7.09 -14.86
C LYS A 385 4.33 -7.83 -13.78
N MET A 386 3.23 -8.49 -14.12
CA MET A 386 2.44 -9.31 -13.18
C MET A 386 3.23 -10.51 -12.66
N LYS A 387 4.05 -11.14 -13.51
CA LYS A 387 4.93 -12.24 -13.10
C LYS A 387 6.04 -11.80 -12.15
N GLU A 388 6.70 -10.68 -12.45
CA GLU A 388 7.69 -10.11 -11.52
C GLU A 388 7.03 -9.72 -10.19
N PHE A 389 5.87 -9.07 -10.22
CA PHE A 389 5.13 -8.74 -9.00
C PHE A 389 4.76 -9.98 -8.17
N SER A 390 4.32 -11.07 -8.84
CA SER A 390 3.94 -12.32 -8.16
C SER A 390 5.10 -12.93 -7.36
N LYS A 391 6.33 -12.82 -7.86
CA LYS A 391 7.53 -13.27 -7.12
C LYS A 391 7.78 -12.41 -5.89
N VAL A 392 7.63 -11.09 -6.03
CA VAL A 392 7.89 -10.13 -4.96
C VAL A 392 6.92 -10.29 -3.80
N VAL A 393 5.63 -10.58 -4.07
CA VAL A 393 4.63 -10.74 -3.02
C VAL A 393 4.59 -12.14 -2.40
N GLU A 394 5.31 -13.11 -2.98
CA GLU A 394 5.33 -14.51 -2.55
C GLU A 394 5.62 -14.66 -1.06
N PHE A 395 6.56 -13.85 -0.55
CA PHE A 395 6.92 -13.86 0.87
C PHE A 395 5.70 -13.57 1.76
N VAL A 396 4.85 -12.63 1.36
CA VAL A 396 3.66 -12.22 2.11
C VAL A 396 2.49 -13.17 1.89
N THR A 397 2.29 -13.67 0.68
CA THR A 397 1.16 -14.53 0.34
C THR A 397 1.31 -15.98 0.81
N CYS A 398 2.53 -16.42 1.14
CA CYS A 398 2.84 -17.77 1.60
C CYS A 398 3.18 -17.89 3.09
N ARG A 399 3.14 -16.79 3.84
CA ARG A 399 3.42 -16.76 5.27
C ARG A 399 2.22 -16.21 6.03
N GLN A 400 2.19 -16.52 7.33
CA GLN A 400 1.17 -16.12 8.26
C GLN A 400 1.86 -15.38 9.41
N TRP A 401 1.27 -14.28 9.85
CA TRP A 401 1.73 -13.53 11.01
C TRP A 401 0.62 -13.43 12.05
N ASN A 402 1.05 -13.22 13.29
CA ASN A 402 0.20 -12.90 14.44
C ASN A 402 0.61 -11.53 14.96
N PHE A 403 -0.01 -10.49 14.41
CA PHE A 403 0.20 -9.10 14.83
C PHE A 403 -0.70 -8.81 16.03
N LYS A 404 -0.13 -8.56 17.22
CA LYS A 404 -0.90 -8.11 18.39
C LYS A 404 -1.26 -6.64 18.24
N ASP A 405 -2.43 -6.25 18.73
CA ASP A 405 -3.01 -4.91 18.57
C ASP A 405 -3.59 -4.35 19.87
N ASP A 406 -3.00 -4.72 21.02
CA ASP A 406 -3.47 -4.38 22.35
C ASP A 406 -3.57 -2.86 22.61
N ASN A 407 -2.53 -2.09 22.28
CA ASN A 407 -2.50 -0.63 22.33
C ASN A 407 -3.52 -0.02 21.37
N THR A 408 -3.68 -0.59 20.18
CA THR A 408 -4.68 -0.13 19.20
C THR A 408 -6.10 -0.30 19.74
N ARG A 409 -6.40 -1.46 20.35
CA ARG A 409 -7.69 -1.72 21.01
C ARG A 409 -7.90 -0.84 22.24
N ALA A 410 -6.87 -0.66 23.06
CA ALA A 410 -6.93 0.24 24.21
C ALA A 410 -7.23 1.68 23.79
N LEU A 411 -6.60 2.16 22.71
CA LEU A 411 -6.84 3.49 22.15
C LEU A 411 -8.29 3.63 21.67
N TRP A 412 -8.82 2.66 20.91
CA TRP A 412 -10.23 2.65 20.51
C TRP A 412 -11.19 2.73 21.69
N ASN A 413 -10.91 1.94 22.74
CA ASN A 413 -11.73 1.88 23.94
C ASN A 413 -11.69 3.18 24.76
N SER A 414 -10.64 3.99 24.62
CA SER A 414 -10.51 5.28 25.30
C SER A 414 -11.34 6.42 24.66
N LEU A 415 -11.81 6.25 23.43
CA LEU A 415 -12.58 7.26 22.72
C LEU A 415 -14.05 7.32 23.17
N ASP A 416 -14.62 8.53 23.14
CA ASP A 416 -16.07 8.74 23.26
C ASP A 416 -16.81 8.36 21.97
N GLU A 417 -18.14 8.31 22.04
CA GLU A 417 -18.98 7.89 20.90
C GLU A 417 -18.89 8.83 19.69
N ASP A 418 -18.76 10.14 19.92
CA ASP A 418 -18.65 11.13 18.85
C ASP A 418 -17.31 10.96 18.11
N ASP A 419 -16.21 10.74 18.82
CA ASP A 419 -14.90 10.43 18.23
C ASP A 419 -14.89 9.10 17.50
N ARG A 420 -15.50 8.04 18.06
CA ARG A 420 -15.59 6.73 17.40
C ARG A 420 -16.37 6.83 16.09
N CYS A 421 -17.44 7.62 16.07
CA CYS A 421 -18.22 7.87 14.87
C CYS A 421 -17.41 8.66 13.83
N LEU A 422 -16.73 9.74 14.25
CA LEU A 422 -16.03 10.62 13.33
C LEU A 422 -14.69 10.03 12.84
N PHE A 423 -13.96 9.33 13.69
CA PHE A 423 -12.63 8.77 13.43
C PHE A 423 -12.66 7.26 13.63
N ASN A 424 -13.61 6.57 12.99
CA ASN A 424 -13.71 5.11 13.08
C ASN A 424 -12.44 4.41 12.53
N PHE A 425 -11.77 3.64 13.38
CA PHE A 425 -10.70 2.72 12.98
C PHE A 425 -10.92 1.29 13.51
N ASP A 426 -12.15 0.96 13.94
CA ASP A 426 -12.51 -0.40 14.35
C ASP A 426 -12.66 -1.30 13.12
N VAL A 427 -11.73 -2.23 12.96
CA VAL A 427 -11.71 -3.19 11.86
C VAL A 427 -12.89 -4.15 11.86
N LYS A 428 -13.61 -4.31 12.98
CA LYS A 428 -14.84 -5.12 13.03
C LYS A 428 -15.99 -4.49 12.25
N SER A 429 -15.91 -3.19 11.95
CA SER A 429 -16.91 -2.50 11.12
C SER A 429 -16.82 -2.85 9.62
N ILE A 430 -15.76 -3.56 9.21
CA ILE A 430 -15.54 -3.95 7.82
C ILE A 430 -16.41 -5.17 7.48
N ASP A 431 -17.34 -4.98 6.54
CA ASP A 431 -17.95 -6.09 5.81
C ASP A 431 -17.07 -6.43 4.60
N TRP A 432 -16.44 -7.59 4.65
CA TRP A 432 -15.51 -8.04 3.61
C TRP A 432 -16.15 -8.29 2.24
N ILE A 433 -17.45 -8.61 2.19
CA ILE A 433 -18.18 -8.78 0.93
C ILE A 433 -18.39 -7.41 0.30
N VAL A 434 -18.90 -6.45 1.08
CA VAL A 434 -19.09 -5.06 0.63
C VAL A 434 -17.76 -4.47 0.18
N PHE A 435 -16.71 -4.65 0.97
CA PHE A 435 -15.36 -4.17 0.64
C PHE A 435 -14.85 -4.75 -0.68
N SER A 436 -15.08 -6.05 -0.93
CA SER A 436 -14.70 -6.70 -2.19
C SER A 436 -15.45 -6.14 -3.40
N VAL A 437 -16.76 -5.87 -3.26
CA VAL A 437 -17.57 -5.23 -4.31
C VAL A 437 -17.03 -3.83 -4.62
N GLN A 438 -16.76 -3.05 -3.59
CA GLN A 438 -16.22 -1.70 -3.72
C GLN A 438 -14.84 -1.70 -4.39
N ALA A 439 -13.95 -2.62 -4.02
CA ALA A 439 -12.63 -2.75 -4.62
C ALA A 439 -12.71 -3.09 -6.11
N VAL A 440 -13.58 -4.02 -6.51
CA VAL A 440 -13.81 -4.37 -7.92
C VAL A 440 -14.42 -3.20 -8.69
N ALA A 441 -15.43 -2.52 -8.12
CA ALA A 441 -16.04 -1.35 -8.72
C ALA A 441 -15.03 -0.22 -8.91
N GLY A 442 -14.19 0.03 -7.90
CA GLY A 442 -13.16 1.06 -7.95
C GLY A 442 -12.09 0.78 -8.98
N ALA A 443 -11.60 -0.47 -9.06
CA ALA A 443 -10.68 -0.88 -10.11
C ALA A 443 -11.30 -0.69 -11.50
N ARG A 444 -12.56 -1.06 -11.69
CA ARG A 444 -13.28 -0.87 -12.96
C ARG A 444 -13.37 0.62 -13.36
N ILE A 445 -13.87 1.47 -12.48
CA ILE A 445 -14.19 2.86 -12.79
C ILE A 445 -12.92 3.71 -12.87
N ASN A 446 -12.02 3.60 -11.88
CA ASN A 446 -10.92 4.54 -11.72
C ASN A 446 -9.62 4.05 -12.36
N VAL A 447 -9.33 2.75 -12.30
CA VAL A 447 -8.09 2.18 -12.87
C VAL A 447 -8.30 1.81 -14.33
N LEU A 448 -9.35 1.05 -14.60
CA LEU A 448 -9.66 0.61 -15.96
C LEU A 448 -10.40 1.68 -16.75
N GLN A 449 -10.88 2.78 -16.15
CA GLN A 449 -11.62 3.83 -16.86
C GLN A 449 -12.78 3.25 -17.68
N ASP A 450 -13.54 2.35 -17.06
CA ASP A 450 -14.64 1.62 -17.69
C ASP A 450 -15.95 1.90 -16.95
N ASP A 451 -16.72 2.83 -17.51
CA ASP A 451 -17.97 3.31 -16.92
C ASP A 451 -19.04 2.21 -16.81
N LEU A 452 -20.03 2.43 -15.92
CA LEU A 452 -21.13 1.49 -15.70
C LEU A 452 -22.07 1.36 -16.91
N SER A 453 -22.11 2.35 -17.81
CA SER A 453 -22.84 2.27 -19.08
C SER A 453 -22.41 1.09 -19.97
N SER A 454 -21.16 0.63 -19.85
CA SER A 454 -20.65 -0.51 -20.62
C SER A 454 -21.01 -1.88 -20.02
N LEU A 455 -21.65 -1.92 -18.84
CA LEU A 455 -21.83 -3.14 -18.03
C LEU A 455 -22.58 -4.25 -18.77
N SER A 456 -23.60 -3.92 -19.55
CA SER A 456 -24.38 -4.90 -20.33
C SER A 456 -23.51 -5.61 -21.38
N LYS A 457 -22.72 -4.85 -22.14
CA LYS A 457 -21.73 -5.36 -23.10
C LYS A 457 -20.65 -6.17 -22.38
N ALA A 458 -20.20 -5.68 -21.23
CA ALA A 458 -19.16 -6.33 -20.47
C ALA A 458 -19.58 -7.69 -19.89
N LYS A 459 -20.82 -7.81 -19.40
CA LYS A 459 -21.38 -9.11 -18.98
C LYS A 459 -21.40 -10.11 -20.13
N ARG A 460 -21.93 -9.73 -21.30
CA ARG A 460 -21.91 -10.58 -22.50
C ARG A 460 -20.50 -11.05 -22.87
N LYS A 461 -19.54 -10.11 -22.89
CA LYS A 461 -18.13 -10.43 -23.14
C LYS A 461 -17.55 -11.38 -22.09
N SER A 462 -17.86 -11.17 -20.81
CA SER A 462 -17.40 -12.04 -19.71
C SER A 462 -17.91 -13.48 -19.86
N HIS A 463 -19.18 -13.65 -20.25
CA HIS A 463 -19.75 -14.98 -20.55
C HIS A 463 -19.02 -15.65 -21.73
N LEU A 464 -18.80 -14.94 -22.83
CA LEU A 464 -18.07 -15.48 -23.99
C LEU A 464 -16.64 -15.89 -23.63
N LEU A 465 -15.92 -15.05 -22.88
CA LEU A 465 -14.57 -15.35 -22.41
C LEU A 465 -14.55 -16.57 -21.48
N LYS A 466 -15.58 -16.75 -20.65
CA LYS A 466 -15.74 -17.94 -19.81
C LYS A 466 -15.95 -19.20 -20.66
N VAL A 467 -16.81 -19.14 -21.68
CA VAL A 467 -17.01 -20.27 -22.61
C VAL A 467 -15.70 -20.61 -23.32
N PHE A 468 -15.00 -19.61 -23.86
CA PHE A 468 -13.69 -19.80 -24.50
C PHE A 468 -12.66 -20.46 -23.56
N HIS A 469 -12.62 -20.03 -22.29
CA HIS A 469 -11.76 -20.64 -21.28
C HIS A 469 -12.04 -22.14 -21.09
N TYR A 470 -13.29 -22.54 -20.91
CA TYR A 470 -13.61 -23.96 -20.72
C TYR A 470 -13.35 -24.79 -21.98
N LEU A 471 -13.64 -24.26 -23.18
CA LEU A 471 -13.29 -24.92 -24.44
C LEU A 471 -11.77 -25.14 -24.55
N LEU A 472 -10.98 -24.13 -24.19
CA LEU A 472 -9.52 -24.22 -24.17
C LEU A 472 -9.04 -25.32 -23.22
N LEU A 473 -9.60 -25.40 -22.00
CA LEU A 473 -9.26 -26.47 -21.04
C LEU A 473 -9.59 -27.85 -21.60
N VAL A 474 -10.75 -28.02 -22.25
CA VAL A 474 -11.13 -29.28 -22.89
C VAL A 474 -10.15 -29.66 -24.00
N ILE A 475 -9.72 -28.71 -24.83
CA ILE A 475 -8.72 -28.93 -25.89
C ILE A 475 -7.39 -29.41 -25.28
N TYR A 476 -6.86 -28.69 -24.28
CA TYR A 476 -5.60 -29.08 -23.63
C TYR A 476 -5.70 -30.44 -22.92
N LEU A 477 -6.82 -30.72 -22.25
CA LEU A 477 -7.05 -32.01 -21.61
C LEU A 477 -7.09 -33.14 -22.66
N SER A 478 -7.77 -32.92 -23.78
CA SER A 478 -7.85 -33.88 -24.88
C SER A 478 -6.48 -34.15 -25.50
N LEU A 479 -5.68 -33.11 -25.73
CA LEU A 479 -4.30 -33.23 -26.21
C LEU A 479 -3.42 -34.00 -25.22
N PHE A 480 -3.54 -33.71 -23.93
CA PHE A 480 -2.80 -34.40 -22.88
C PHE A 480 -3.15 -35.89 -22.82
N VAL A 481 -4.44 -36.24 -22.83
CA VAL A 481 -4.90 -37.64 -22.89
C VAL A 481 -4.41 -38.34 -24.16
N PHE A 482 -4.43 -37.66 -25.31
CA PHE A 482 -3.91 -38.20 -26.56
C PHE A 482 -2.41 -38.48 -26.52
N ILE A 483 -1.61 -37.57 -25.93
CA ILE A 483 -0.17 -37.76 -25.73
C ILE A 483 0.08 -38.95 -24.80
N LEU A 484 -0.62 -39.04 -23.67
CA LEU A 484 -0.49 -40.18 -22.74
C LEU A 484 -0.83 -41.51 -23.42
N TYR A 485 -1.92 -41.54 -24.19
CA TYR A 485 -2.30 -42.71 -24.99
C TYR A 485 -1.17 -43.11 -25.94
N LYS A 486 -0.64 -42.17 -26.74
CA LYS A 486 0.45 -42.46 -27.68
C LYS A 486 1.73 -42.94 -26.97
N SER A 487 2.11 -42.29 -25.87
CA SER A 487 3.26 -42.70 -25.06
C SER A 487 3.10 -44.11 -24.50
N PHE A 488 1.92 -44.47 -23.99
CA PHE A 488 1.63 -45.83 -23.52
C PHE A 488 1.80 -46.87 -24.64
N TYR A 489 1.29 -46.59 -25.84
CA TYR A 489 1.45 -47.49 -26.99
C TYR A 489 2.92 -47.63 -27.43
N VAL A 490 3.69 -46.54 -27.40
CA VAL A 490 5.13 -46.57 -27.71
C VAL A 490 5.89 -47.39 -26.65
N CYS A 491 5.65 -47.16 -25.37
CA CYS A 491 6.27 -47.93 -24.28
C CYS A 491 5.89 -49.41 -24.36
N LYS A 492 4.63 -49.74 -24.64
CA LYS A 492 4.18 -51.12 -24.85
C LYS A 492 4.92 -51.79 -26.02
N SER A 493 5.09 -51.07 -27.13
CA SER A 493 5.82 -51.55 -28.30
C SER A 493 7.30 -51.82 -28.00
N ILE A 494 7.95 -50.94 -27.23
CA ILE A 494 9.35 -51.10 -26.80
C ILE A 494 9.50 -52.28 -25.82
N LEU A 495 8.60 -52.44 -24.86
CA LEU A 495 8.64 -53.54 -23.88
C LEU A 495 8.22 -54.90 -24.45
N SER A 496 7.54 -54.92 -25.59
CA SER A 496 7.19 -56.15 -26.32
C SER A 496 8.27 -56.63 -27.30
N LYS A 497 9.39 -55.90 -27.41
CA LYS A 497 10.62 -56.32 -28.09
C LYS A 497 11.66 -56.72 -27.05
#